data_AF-A0A2J6W2S1-F1
#
_entry.id   AF-A0A2J6W2S1-F1
#
_cell.length_a   1.000
_cell.length_b   1.000
_cell.length_c   1.000
_cell.angle_alpha   90.00
_cell.angle_beta   90.00
_cell.angle_gamma   90.00
#
_symmetry.space_group_name_H-M   'P 1'
#
loop_
_entity.id
_entity.type
_entity.pdbx_description
1 polymer ?
#
loop_
_entity_poly.entity_id
_entity_poly.type
_entity_poly.pdbx_seq_one_letter_code
_entity_poly.pdbx_strand_id
1 'polypeptide(L)'
;MIEEFVLSNKQKGVKIITDKEIIYSMDYYEEINIKPDCINRISIKDVELCYFNISEKCKGLIAITPNTIEIISLRYFMDKKESEIKINENTIYNNCIELLNNFKLNYKKEQNP
;
A
#
# COMPACT_ATOMS: atom_id res chain seq x y z
N MET A 1 10.73 0.05 -16.99
CA MET A 1 9.57 0.57 -17.76
C MET A 1 8.50 1.03 -16.78
N ILE A 2 7.79 2.11 -17.09
CA ILE A 2 6.71 2.65 -16.24
C ILE A 2 5.44 2.69 -17.08
N GLU A 3 4.36 2.12 -16.56
CA GLU A 3 3.04 2.06 -17.21
C GLU A 3 1.98 2.61 -16.26
N GLU A 4 1.10 3.48 -16.74
CA GLU A 4 -0.06 3.93 -15.97
C GLU A 4 -1.25 3.00 -16.21
N PHE A 5 -2.07 2.80 -15.19
CA PHE A 5 -3.31 2.04 -15.30
C PHE A 5 -4.43 2.68 -14.47
N VAL A 6 -5.66 2.30 -14.82
CA VAL A 6 -6.87 2.73 -14.11
C VAL A 6 -7.58 1.48 -13.58
N LEU A 7 -7.83 1.48 -12.28
CA LEU A 7 -8.58 0.43 -11.60
C LEU A 7 -10.09 0.58 -11.86
N SER A 8 -10.84 -0.49 -11.64
CA SER A 8 -12.31 -0.52 -11.83
C SER A 8 -13.06 0.53 -10.99
N ASN A 9 -12.52 0.92 -9.84
CA ASN A 9 -13.05 1.97 -8.97
C ASN A 9 -12.56 3.40 -9.35
N LYS A 10 -11.94 3.55 -10.53
CA LYS A 10 -11.35 4.80 -11.06
C LYS A 10 -10.13 5.31 -10.31
N GLN A 11 -9.60 4.57 -9.34
CA GLN A 11 -8.28 4.87 -8.79
C GLN A 11 -7.21 4.66 -9.87
N LYS A 12 -6.14 5.44 -9.77
CA LYS A 12 -5.01 5.33 -10.67
C LYS A 12 -3.89 4.55 -10.01
N GLY A 13 -3.05 3.98 -10.85
CA GLY A 13 -1.82 3.37 -10.39
C GLY A 13 -0.74 3.45 -11.45
N VAL A 14 0.46 3.17 -10.98
CA VAL A 14 1.67 3.13 -11.78
C VAL A 14 2.31 1.77 -11.56
N LYS A 15 2.53 1.04 -12.66
CA LYS A 15 3.24 -0.21 -12.71
C LYS A 15 4.68 0.07 -13.12
N ILE A 16 5.61 -0.25 -12.23
CA ILE A 16 7.04 -0.02 -12.41
C ILE A 16 7.70 -1.38 -12.59
N ILE A 17 8.22 -1.62 -13.79
CA ILE A 17 8.94 -2.84 -14.12
C ILE A 17 10.44 -2.55 -14.02
N THR A 18 11.08 -3.17 -13.04
CA THR A 18 12.54 -3.13 -12.83
C THR A 18 13.18 -4.40 -13.39
N ASP A 19 14.48 -4.60 -13.20
CA ASP A 19 15.13 -5.86 -13.58
C ASP A 19 14.73 -7.04 -12.67
N LYS A 20 14.42 -6.77 -11.40
CA LYS A 20 14.19 -7.78 -10.37
C LYS A 20 12.72 -8.08 -10.12
N GLU A 21 11.90 -7.02 -10.10
CA GLU A 21 10.51 -7.07 -9.65
C GLU A 21 9.60 -6.13 -10.45
N ILE A 22 8.30 -6.35 -10.32
CA ILE A 22 7.23 -5.45 -10.75
C ILE A 22 6.60 -4.84 -9.50
N ILE A 23 6.52 -3.51 -9.47
CA ILE A 23 5.91 -2.76 -8.37
C ILE A 23 4.63 -2.11 -8.88
N TYR A 24 3.50 -2.36 -8.23
CA TYR A 24 2.24 -1.70 -8.49
C TYR A 24 2.00 -0.66 -7.40
N SER A 25 2.24 0.61 -7.71
CA SER A 25 1.91 1.72 -6.82
C SER A 25 0.51 2.21 -7.14
N MET A 26 -0.41 2.10 -6.19
CA MET A 26 -1.83 2.34 -6.38
C MET A 26 -2.30 3.44 -5.44
N ASP A 27 -3.16 4.32 -5.95
CA ASP A 27 -3.88 5.28 -5.12
C ASP A 27 -4.85 4.51 -4.21
N TYR A 28 -4.86 4.87 -2.93
CA TYR A 28 -5.79 4.30 -1.96
C TYR A 28 -6.05 5.34 -0.88
N TYR A 29 -7.31 5.54 -0.49
CA TYR A 29 -7.67 6.58 0.48
C TYR A 29 -8.57 5.95 1.53
N GLU A 30 -8.06 5.79 2.75
CA GLU A 30 -8.81 5.27 3.89
C GLU A 30 -8.30 5.92 5.19
N GLU A 31 -9.19 6.59 5.92
CA GLU A 31 -8.92 7.03 7.28
C GLU A 31 -8.84 5.82 8.23
N ILE A 32 -7.79 5.79 9.05
CA ILE A 32 -7.54 4.70 9.99
C ILE A 32 -7.31 5.24 11.40
N ASN A 33 -7.75 4.45 12.39
CA ASN A 33 -7.58 4.77 13.82
C ASN A 33 -6.41 3.99 14.46
N ILE A 34 -5.57 3.36 13.64
CA ILE A 34 -4.36 2.69 14.10
C ILE A 34 -3.15 3.43 13.54
N LYS A 35 -2.07 3.51 14.32
CA LYS A 35 -0.80 4.06 13.87
C LYS A 35 0.22 2.93 13.74
N PRO A 36 0.46 2.41 12.52
CA PRO A 36 1.48 1.40 12.26
C PRO A 36 2.89 1.90 12.57
N ASP A 37 3.81 0.95 12.78
CA ASP A 37 5.23 1.25 12.87
C ASP A 37 5.81 1.66 11.52
N CYS A 38 6.40 2.85 11.49
CA CYS A 38 6.99 3.41 10.28
C CYS A 38 8.38 2.85 10.02
N ILE A 39 8.59 2.29 8.83
CA ILE A 39 9.90 1.93 8.28
C ILE A 39 10.70 3.19 7.97
N ASN A 40 10.04 4.18 7.37
CA ASN A 40 10.65 5.44 6.99
C ASN A 40 9.65 6.57 7.15
N ARG A 41 10.16 7.76 7.48
CA ARG A 41 9.35 8.95 7.77
C ARG A 41 9.88 10.16 7.04
N ILE A 42 8.97 10.98 6.55
CA ILE A 42 9.27 12.29 5.97
C ILE A 42 8.28 13.27 6.57
N SER A 43 8.78 14.32 7.23
CA SER A 43 7.93 15.35 7.82
C SER A 43 8.00 16.63 7.00
N ILE A 44 6.84 17.18 6.66
CA ILE A 44 6.67 18.45 5.94
C ILE A 44 5.66 19.27 6.72
N LYS A 45 6.14 20.28 7.47
CA LYS A 45 5.32 21.09 8.39
C LYS A 45 4.56 20.20 9.39
N ASP A 46 3.23 20.23 9.32
CA ASP A 46 2.26 19.51 10.16
C ASP A 46 1.83 18.15 9.57
N VAL A 47 2.46 17.72 8.47
CA VAL A 47 2.20 16.43 7.83
C VAL A 47 3.42 15.53 7.99
N GLU A 48 3.23 14.34 8.55
CA GLU A 48 4.22 13.26 8.55
C GLU A 48 3.77 12.16 7.57
N LEU A 49 4.58 11.91 6.55
CA LEU A 49 4.45 10.76 5.68
C LEU A 49 5.19 9.58 6.28
N CYS A 50 4.51 8.45 6.43
CA CYS A 50 5.07 7.24 7.04
C CYS A 50 4.86 6.03 6.13
N TYR A 51 5.96 5.41 5.73
CA TYR A 51 5.92 4.12 5.03
C TYR A 51 5.87 3.00 6.06
N PHE A 52 4.96 2.03 5.87
CA PHE A 52 4.80 0.89 6.77
C PHE A 52 4.66 -0.42 6.00
N ASN A 53 5.02 -1.52 6.66
CA ASN A 53 4.88 -2.86 6.09
C ASN A 53 3.47 -3.38 6.42
N ILE A 54 2.75 -3.83 5.40
CA ILE A 54 1.50 -4.59 5.57
C ILE A 54 1.85 -6.09 5.56
N SER A 55 2.68 -6.48 4.59
CA SER A 55 3.30 -7.80 4.47
C SER A 55 4.61 -7.70 3.68
N GLU A 56 5.24 -8.84 3.38
CA GLU A 56 6.38 -8.87 2.46
C GLU A 56 6.01 -8.40 1.03
N LYS A 57 4.76 -8.63 0.61
CA LYS A 57 4.27 -8.32 -0.75
C LYS A 57 3.51 -7.00 -0.85
N CYS A 58 3.03 -6.42 0.25
CA CYS A 58 2.24 -5.19 0.25
C CYS A 58 2.79 -4.20 1.28
N LYS A 59 2.98 -2.94 0.88
CA LYS A 59 3.37 -1.84 1.78
C LYS A 59 2.39 -0.70 1.62
N GLY A 60 2.24 0.10 2.68
CA GLY A 60 1.39 1.28 2.65
C GLY A 60 2.18 2.56 2.90
N LEU A 61 1.59 3.68 2.48
CA LEU A 61 2.00 5.03 2.82
C LEU A 61 0.84 5.69 3.56
N ILE A 62 1.10 6.14 4.79
CA ILE A 62 0.15 6.96 5.54
C ILE A 62 0.59 8.42 5.57
N ALA A 63 -0.40 9.32 5.54
CA ALA A 63 -0.26 10.71 5.93
C ALA A 63 -0.82 10.87 7.35
N ILE A 64 -0.01 11.43 8.24
CA ILE A 64 -0.37 11.72 9.62
C ILE A 64 -0.43 13.23 9.77
N THR A 65 -1.58 13.73 10.19
CA THR A 65 -1.82 15.14 10.52
C THR A 65 -2.27 15.24 11.98
N PRO A 66 -2.42 16.45 12.56
CA PRO A 66 -2.97 16.59 13.91
C PRO A 66 -4.38 16.02 14.08
N ASN A 67 -5.15 15.92 12.99
CA ASN A 67 -6.57 15.58 13.05
C ASN A 67 -6.88 14.16 12.56
N THR A 68 -6.04 13.59 11.71
CA THR A 68 -6.33 12.31 11.05
C THR A 68 -5.07 11.55 10.65
N ILE A 69 -5.22 10.23 10.53
CA ILE A 69 -4.24 9.32 9.94
C ILE A 69 -4.95 8.66 8.75
N GLU A 70 -4.42 8.87 7.55
CA GLU A 70 -5.00 8.35 6.32
C GLU A 70 -3.98 7.50 5.56
N ILE A 71 -4.36 6.30 5.12
CA ILE A 71 -3.60 5.58 4.10
C ILE A 71 -3.88 6.24 2.77
N ILE A 72 -2.84 6.71 2.10
CA ILE A 72 -2.94 7.48 0.83
C ILE A 72 -2.38 6.71 -0.38
N SER A 73 -1.68 5.59 -0.16
CA SER A 73 -1.20 4.74 -1.24
C SER A 73 -0.87 3.33 -0.75
N LEU A 74 -1.03 2.35 -1.64
CA LEU A 74 -0.57 0.97 -1.49
C LEU A 74 0.46 0.62 -2.57
N ARG A 75 1.46 -0.18 -2.20
CA ARG A 75 2.49 -0.70 -3.10
C ARG A 75 2.55 -2.21 -3.01
N TYR A 76 2.23 -2.88 -4.11
CA TYR A 76 2.36 -4.33 -4.23
C TYR A 76 3.65 -4.69 -4.97
N PHE A 77 4.41 -5.63 -4.42
CA PHE A 77 5.68 -6.10 -4.95
C PHE A 77 5.49 -7.52 -5.48
N MET A 78 5.86 -7.74 -6.74
CA MET A 78 5.74 -9.02 -7.42
C MET A 78 7.07 -9.42 -8.07
N ASP A 79 7.51 -10.64 -7.82
CA ASP A 79 8.66 -11.21 -8.52
C ASP A 79 8.35 -11.41 -10.01
N LYS A 80 9.32 -11.12 -10.88
CA LYS A 80 9.12 -11.30 -12.33
C LYS A 80 8.73 -12.72 -12.73
N LYS A 81 9.17 -13.74 -11.99
CA LYS A 81 8.78 -15.14 -12.25
C LYS A 81 7.28 -15.37 -12.04
N GLU A 82 6.66 -14.64 -11.10
CA GLU A 82 5.21 -14.70 -10.87
C GLU A 82 4.42 -14.00 -11.99
N SER A 83 5.06 -13.09 -12.73
CA SER A 83 4.42 -12.32 -13.83
C SER A 83 4.18 -13.11 -15.11
N GLU A 84 4.73 -14.32 -15.23
CA GLU A 84 4.41 -15.24 -16.33
C GLU A 84 2.92 -15.65 -16.31
N ILE A 85 2.31 -15.59 -15.12
CA ILE A 85 0.87 -15.64 -14.93
C ILE A 85 0.37 -14.21 -15.21
N LYS A 86 -0.38 -14.01 -16.30
CA LYS A 86 -0.99 -12.71 -16.61
C LYS A 86 -2.03 -12.34 -15.53
N ILE A 87 -1.60 -11.71 -14.45
CA ILE A 87 -2.47 -11.20 -13.39
C ILE A 87 -2.85 -9.77 -13.74
N ASN A 88 -4.16 -9.47 -13.73
CA ASN A 88 -4.64 -8.11 -14.00
C ASN A 88 -4.46 -7.20 -12.77
N GLU A 89 -4.42 -5.89 -13.01
CA GLU A 89 -4.17 -4.86 -12.01
C GLU A 89 -5.25 -4.82 -10.91
N ASN A 90 -6.51 -5.15 -11.23
CA ASN A 90 -7.58 -5.22 -10.23
C ASN A 90 -7.38 -6.37 -9.25
N THR A 91 -6.88 -7.52 -9.71
CA THR A 91 -6.52 -8.65 -8.84
C THR A 91 -5.38 -8.26 -7.92
N ILE A 92 -4.35 -7.56 -8.43
CA ILE A 92 -3.25 -7.06 -7.60
C ILE A 92 -3.75 -6.10 -6.53
N TYR A 93 -4.60 -5.16 -6.91
CA TYR A 93 -5.23 -4.22 -5.99
C TYR A 93 -6.01 -4.96 -4.89
N ASN A 94 -6.92 -5.85 -5.26
CA ASN A 94 -7.73 -6.61 -4.31
C ASN A 94 -6.88 -7.47 -3.36
N ASN A 95 -5.80 -8.08 -3.85
CA ASN A 95 -4.87 -8.84 -3.01
C ASN A 95 -4.18 -7.94 -1.97
N CYS A 96 -3.73 -6.73 -2.35
CA CYS A 96 -3.13 -5.79 -1.40
C CYS A 96 -4.17 -5.32 -0.36
N ILE A 97 -5.42 -5.11 -0.76
CA ILE A 97 -6.52 -4.73 0.14
C ILE A 97 -6.85 -5.84 1.15
N GLU A 98 -6.87 -7.10 0.71
CA GLU A 98 -7.07 -8.23 1.61
C GLU A 98 -5.95 -8.30 2.67
N LEU A 99 -4.69 -8.14 2.24
CA LEU A 99 -3.54 -8.08 3.14
C LEU A 99 -3.66 -6.91 4.13
N LEU A 100 -4.09 -5.74 3.67
CA LEU A 100 -4.31 -4.57 4.52
C LEU A 100 -5.40 -4.84 5.57
N ASN A 101 -6.52 -5.45 5.18
CA ASN A 101 -7.60 -5.76 6.10
C ASN A 101 -7.15 -6.76 7.17
N ASN A 102 -6.38 -7.78 6.79
CA ASN A 102 -5.78 -8.73 7.73
C ASN A 102 -4.79 -8.06 8.68
N PHE A 103 -3.93 -7.17 8.16
CA PHE A 103 -3.02 -6.36 8.98
C PHE A 103 -3.79 -5.52 10.01
N LYS A 104 -4.83 -4.78 9.59
CA LYS A 104 -5.66 -3.96 10.49
C LYS A 104 -6.32 -4.80 11.59
N LEU A 105 -6.79 -6.00 11.27
CA LEU A 105 -7.42 -6.91 12.24
C LEU A 105 -6.41 -7.44 13.27
N ASN A 106 -5.20 -7.79 12.84
CA ASN A 106 -4.17 -8.35 13.72
C ASN A 106 -3.54 -7.26 14.59
N TYR A 107 -3.22 -6.10 14.02
CA TYR A 107 -2.63 -4.99 14.76
C TYR A 107 -3.57 -4.46 15.86
N LYS A 108 -4.89 -4.46 15.61
CA LYS A 108 -5.90 -4.12 16.63
C LYS A 108 -5.91 -5.07 17.83
N LYS A 109 -5.62 -6.36 17.62
CA LYS A 109 -5.54 -7.36 18.71
C LYS A 109 -4.31 -7.13 19.57
N GLU A 110 -3.17 -6.81 18.95
CA GLU A 110 -1.92 -6.55 19.68
C GLU A 110 -1.99 -5.28 20.55
N GLN A 111 -2.79 -4.29 20.15
CA GLN A 111 -3.01 -3.08 20.95
C GLN A 111 -4.06 -3.23 22.06
N ASN A 112 -4.89 -4.29 22.03
CA ASN A 112 -5.91 -4.62 23.04
C ASN A 112 -5.83 -6.11 23.40
N PRO A 113 -4.77 -6.57 24.09
CA PRO A 113 -4.55 -7.97 24.43
C PRO A 113 -5.58 -8.56 25.39
#